data_AF-A0A7J3SC72-F1
#
_entry.id   AF-A0A7J3SC72-F1
#
_cell.length_a   1.000
_cell.length_b   1.000
_cell.length_c   1.000
_cell.angle_alpha   90.00
_cell.angle_beta   90.00
_cell.angle_gamma   90.00
#
_symmetry.space_group_name_H-M   'P 1'
#
loop_
_entity.id
_entity.type
_entity.pdbx_description
1 polymer ?
#
loop_
_entity_poly.entity_id
_entity_poly.type
_entity_poly.pdbx_seq_one_letter_code
_entity_poly.pdbx_strand_id
1 'polypeptide(L)' 'MKDAYGCHLKVKMQAIGDEFAAVTELAIGQTMEKVPIAIIRGYNWILYEGGSAKYLSLIRVGYKCMFEGAP' A
#
# COMPACT_ATOMS: atom_id res chain seq x y z
N MET A 1 15.53 -0.88 13.85
CA MET A 1 16.13 -1.28 12.56
C MET A 1 17.05 -0.15 12.08
N LYS A 2 18.26 -0.47 11.62
CA LYS A 2 19.18 0.50 11.00
C LYS A 2 19.08 0.36 9.47
N ASP A 3 19.20 1.45 8.74
CA ASP A 3 19.29 1.43 7.27
C ASP A 3 20.68 1.00 6.80
N ALA A 4 20.90 1.01 5.47
CA ALA A 4 22.18 0.66 4.85
C ALA A 4 23.36 1.56 5.26
N TYR A 5 23.09 2.72 5.87
CA TYR A 5 24.07 3.69 6.31
C TYR A 5 24.22 3.74 7.84
N GLY A 6 23.54 2.83 8.55
CA GLY A 6 23.61 2.74 10.02
C GLY A 6 22.68 3.70 10.77
N CYS A 7 21.82 4.45 10.06
CA CYS A 7 20.88 5.39 10.67
C CYS A 7 19.66 4.66 11.26
N HIS A 8 19.19 5.13 12.41
CA HIS A 8 17.98 4.61 13.03
C HIS A 8 16.73 5.14 12.30
N LEU A 9 15.95 4.22 11.71
CA LEU A 9 14.64 4.54 11.15
C LEU A 9 13.69 4.91 12.29
N LYS A 10 13.21 6.17 12.31
CA LYS A 10 12.35 6.70 13.38
C LYS A 10 10.94 6.10 13.37
N VAL A 11 10.33 5.95 12.20
CA VAL A 11 9.05 5.27 11.99
C VAL A 11 9.08 4.69 10.57
N LYS A 12 8.68 3.42 10.41
CA LYS A 12 8.41 2.84 9.10
C LYS A 12 7.02 2.22 9.13
N MET A 13 6.07 2.84 8.42
CA MET A 13 4.82 2.21 8.03
C MET A 13 4.77 2.23 6.50
N GLN A 14 4.40 1.11 5.90
CA GLN A 14 4.40 0.93 4.46
C GLN A 14 2.98 0.54 4.03
N ALA A 15 2.42 1.27 3.07
CA ALA A 15 1.10 1.01 2.51
C ALA A 15 1.16 -0.12 1.48
N ILE A 16 1.47 -1.34 1.92
CA ILE A 16 1.72 -2.46 0.99
C ILE A 16 0.55 -2.74 0.04
N GLY A 17 -0.70 -2.50 0.50
CA GLY A 17 -1.88 -2.63 -0.34
C GLY A 17 -1.91 -1.61 -1.48
N ASP A 18 -1.56 -0.36 -1.19
CA ASP A 18 -1.52 0.73 -2.19
C ASP A 18 -0.34 0.54 -3.16
N GLU A 19 0.81 0.04 -2.67
CA GLU A 19 1.94 -0.32 -3.53
C GLU A 19 1.58 -1.45 -4.52
N PHE A 20 0.82 -2.46 -4.06
CA PHE A 20 0.30 -3.52 -4.93
C PHE A 20 -0.72 -3.00 -5.94
N ALA A 21 -1.61 -2.08 -5.52
CA ALA A 21 -2.55 -1.45 -6.42
C ALA A 21 -1.81 -0.66 -7.52
N ALA A 22 -0.81 0.14 -7.16
CA ALA A 22 -0.06 0.96 -8.11
C ALA A 22 0.67 0.13 -9.18
N VAL A 23 1.35 -0.97 -8.79
CA VAL A 23 2.00 -1.86 -9.77
C VAL A 23 0.98 -2.65 -10.60
N THR A 24 -0.16 -3.00 -10.00
CA THR A 24 -1.26 -3.70 -10.71
C THR A 24 -1.89 -2.79 -11.75
N GLU A 25 -2.16 -1.53 -11.42
CA GLU A 25 -2.66 -0.54 -12.38
C GLU A 25 -1.68 -0.33 -13.54
N LEU A 26 -0.38 -0.29 -13.25
CA LEU A 26 0.64 -0.19 -14.31
C LEU A 26 0.59 -1.40 -15.27
N ALA A 27 0.33 -2.59 -14.76
CA ALA A 27 0.24 -3.81 -15.58
C ALA A 27 -1.09 -3.94 -16.33
N ILE A 28 -2.20 -3.51 -15.70
CA ILE A 28 -3.55 -3.52 -16.27
C ILE A 28 -3.69 -2.44 -17.36
N GLY A 29 -3.05 -1.29 -17.18
CA GLY A 29 -3.21 -0.12 -18.03
C GLY A 29 -4.43 0.73 -17.63
N GLN A 30 -4.67 1.84 -18.34
CA GLN A 30 -5.71 2.82 -17.97
C GLN A 30 -6.83 2.96 -19.00
N THR A 31 -6.74 2.27 -20.14
CA THR A 31 -7.54 2.55 -21.33
C THR A 31 -8.00 1.27 -22.05
N MET A 32 -7.44 0.99 -23.23
CA MET A 32 -7.90 -0.02 -24.18
C MET A 32 -7.11 -1.33 -24.08
N GLU A 33 -6.26 -1.47 -23.07
CA GLU A 33 -5.39 -2.64 -22.88
C GLU A 33 -6.20 -3.92 -22.66
N LYS A 34 -7.48 -3.82 -22.24
CA LYS A 34 -8.42 -4.93 -22.04
C LYS A 34 -7.89 -6.02 -21.08
N VAL A 35 -6.99 -5.66 -20.17
CA VAL A 35 -6.46 -6.55 -19.12
C VAL A 35 -7.17 -6.23 -17.80
N PRO A 36 -8.18 -7.01 -17.35
CA PRO A 36 -8.97 -6.62 -16.19
C PRO A 36 -8.33 -6.98 -14.83
N ILE A 37 -7.29 -7.83 -14.84
CA ILE A 37 -6.74 -8.45 -13.63
C ILE A 37 -5.22 -8.63 -13.80
N ALA A 38 -4.46 -8.33 -12.75
CA ALA A 38 -3.07 -8.77 -12.59
C ALA A 38 -2.94 -9.70 -11.38
N ILE A 39 -2.06 -10.70 -11.49
CA ILE A 39 -1.75 -11.63 -10.39
C ILE A 39 -0.33 -11.37 -9.92
N ILE A 40 -0.18 -10.96 -8.67
CA ILE A 40 1.12 -10.76 -8.03
C ILE A 40 1.58 -12.08 -7.40
N ARG A 41 2.82 -12.49 -7.68
CA ARG A 41 3.45 -13.72 -7.17
C ARG A 41 4.82 -13.39 -6.58
N GLY A 42 5.32 -14.26 -5.71
CA GLY A 42 6.67 -14.13 -5.13
C GLY A 42 6.78 -13.16 -3.94
N TYR A 43 5.69 -12.49 -3.55
CA TYR A 43 5.65 -11.75 -2.30
C TYR A 43 5.46 -12.69 -1.12
N ASN A 44 6.30 -12.56 -0.08
CA ASN A 44 6.14 -13.30 1.16
C ASN A 44 5.08 -12.64 2.03
N TRP A 45 4.02 -13.37 2.35
CA TRP A 45 2.94 -12.91 3.20
C TRP A 45 2.58 -13.99 4.24
N ILE A 46 1.97 -13.54 5.33
CA ILE A 46 1.36 -14.41 6.33
C ILE A 46 -0.15 -14.34 6.17
N LEU A 47 -0.82 -15.49 6.21
CA LEU A 47 -2.27 -15.53 6.22
C LEU A 47 -2.78 -14.91 7.53
N TYR A 48 -3.74 -14.00 7.40
CA TYR A 48 -4.40 -13.37 8.53
C TYR A 48 -5.90 -13.35 8.29
N GLU A 49 -6.65 -14.09 9.11
CA GLU A 49 -8.10 -14.25 8.95
C GLU A 49 -8.87 -12.94 9.20
N GLY A 50 -8.32 -12.02 10.00
CA GLY A 50 -8.88 -10.68 10.19
C GLY A 50 -8.47 -9.68 9.10
N GLY A 51 -7.85 -10.14 8.02
CA GLY A 51 -7.38 -9.29 6.92
C GLY A 51 -8.52 -8.51 6.29
N SER A 52 -8.37 -7.19 6.23
CA SER A 52 -9.34 -6.31 5.59
C SER A 52 -8.64 -5.09 5.00
N ALA A 53 -9.31 -4.39 4.08
CA ALA A 53 -8.81 -3.13 3.53
C ALA A 53 -8.49 -2.11 4.65
N LYS A 54 -9.30 -2.08 5.71
CA LYS A 54 -9.09 -1.22 6.88
C LYS A 54 -7.79 -1.54 7.63
N TYR A 55 -7.39 -2.81 7.67
CA TYR A 55 -6.16 -3.24 8.34
C TYR A 55 -4.90 -2.91 7.51
N LEU A 56 -5.02 -2.97 6.17
CA LEU A 56 -3.93 -2.69 5.25
C LEU A 56 -3.73 -1.20 4.96
N SER A 57 -4.75 -0.38 5.25
CA SER A 57 -4.71 1.06 5.01
C SER A 57 -3.84 1.80 6.04
N LEU A 58 -3.12 2.82 5.58
CA LEU A 58 -2.48 3.80 6.47
C LEU A 58 -3.46 4.87 6.98
N ILE A 59 -4.70 4.87 6.49
CA ILE A 59 -5.74 5.81 6.92
C ILE A 59 -6.28 5.37 8.28
N ARG A 60 -6.20 6.29 9.25
CA ARG A 60 -6.87 6.10 10.54
C ARG A 60 -8.31 6.59 10.48
N VAL A 61 -9.24 5.64 10.47
CA VAL A 61 -10.68 5.94 10.49
C VAL A 61 -11.03 6.75 11.76
N GLY A 62 -11.79 7.83 11.57
CA GLY A 62 -12.22 8.72 12.67
C GLY A 62 -11.20 9.81 13.04
N TYR A 63 -10.06 9.89 12.33
CA TYR A 63 -9.09 10.97 12.49
C TYR A 63 -9.22 11.96 11.32
N LYS A 64 -9.14 13.25 11.64
CA LYS A 64 -9.16 14.33 10.66
C LYS A 64 -7.83 14.33 9.89
N CYS A 65 -7.89 14.36 8.56
CA CYS A 65 -6.67 14.54 7.78
C CYS A 65 -6.12 15.95 8.02
N MET A 66 -4.82 16.07 8.26
CA MET A 66 -4.17 17.37 8.50
C MET A 66 -4.23 18.30 7.27
N PHE A 67 -4.49 17.73 6.09
CA PHE A 67 -4.67 18.46 4.84
C PHE A 67 -6.14 18.77 4.51
N GLU A 68 -7.09 18.41 5.39
CA GLU A 68 -8.48 18.84 5.20
C GLU A 68 -8.56 20.37 5.28
N GLY A 69 -8.91 21.00 4.16
CA GLY A 69 -8.96 22.46 4.01
C GLY A 69 -7.65 23.10 3.54
N ALA A 70 -6.65 22.29 3.15
CA ALA A 70 -5.53 22.80 2.37
C ALA A 70 -6.01 23.27 0.98
N PRO A 71 -5.44 24.35 0.43
CA PRO A 71 -5.83 24.91 -0.87
C PRO A 71 -5.60 23.96 -2.04
#